data_AF-A0A7C0URR8-F1
#
_entry.id   AF-A0A7C0URR8-F1
#
_cell.length_a   1.000
_cell.length_b   1.000
_cell.length_c   1.000
_cell.angle_alpha   90.00
_cell.angle_beta   90.00
_cell.angle_gamma   90.00
#
_symmetry.space_group_name_H-M   'P 1'
#
loop_
_entity.id
_entity.type
_entity.pdbx_description
1 polymer ?
#
loop_
_entity_poly.entity_id
_entity_poly.type
_entity_poly.pdbx_seq_one_letter_code
_entity_poly.pdbx_strand_id
1 'polypeptide(L)'
;MGEVRLAAVVLILIILSSGCLGVNSTLSPSQEEEVSCIRPGYGEFNAGNILFNLTDEHERLEENLAFLMPPNSTIEIKGLLFAKKYSINQKECYYEGKVKLSAFLGNSDTSNSWTHLQSRLKKVENISVEIVPKETIISENKNATFEVIIKTENVRVGETYYIYIVAFGEDGWKAWARIEVKIWGLEKPAH
;
A
#
# COMPACT_ATOMS: atom_id res chain seq x y z
N MET A 1 -67.85 -61.73 50.99
CA MET A 1 -68.99 -61.81 50.05
C MET A 1 -68.95 -60.55 49.20
N GLY A 2 -68.72 -60.69 47.89
CA GLY A 2 -68.85 -59.60 46.91
C GLY A 2 -67.58 -58.81 46.59
N GLU A 3 -66.83 -59.27 45.58
CA GLU A 3 -65.93 -58.41 44.78
C GLU A 3 -66.75 -57.38 43.97
N VAL A 4 -66.13 -56.26 43.58
CA VAL A 4 -66.00 -55.77 42.18
C VAL A 4 -65.48 -54.31 42.15
N ARG A 5 -64.20 -54.20 41.77
CA ARG A 5 -63.60 -53.36 40.70
C ARG A 5 -63.67 -51.82 40.69
N LEU A 6 -62.44 -51.31 40.53
CA LEU A 6 -61.91 -50.36 39.53
C LEU A 6 -62.07 -48.84 39.70
N ALA A 7 -60.89 -48.21 39.65
CA ALA A 7 -60.52 -47.06 38.83
C ALA A 7 -60.82 -45.66 39.38
N ALA A 8 -59.79 -45.04 39.97
CA ALA A 8 -59.37 -43.65 39.68
C ALA A 8 -58.00 -43.41 40.36
N VAL A 9 -56.90 -43.54 39.59
CA VAL A 9 -56.10 -42.40 39.09
C VAL A 9 -55.35 -41.64 40.19
N VAL A 10 -54.10 -42.08 40.37
CA VAL A 10 -52.85 -41.29 40.48
C VAL A 10 -53.06 -39.78 40.74
N LEU A 11 -52.87 -39.35 41.99
CA LEU A 11 -52.56 -37.95 42.31
C LEU A 11 -51.12 -37.90 42.83
N ILE A 12 -50.19 -37.77 41.88
CA ILE A 12 -48.78 -37.48 42.17
C ILE A 12 -48.71 -36.08 42.77
N LEU A 13 -48.18 -36.05 43.98
CA LEU A 13 -47.76 -34.88 44.73
C LEU A 13 -46.73 -34.07 43.95
N ILE A 14 -47.01 -32.76 43.85
CA ILE A 14 -46.14 -31.62 44.20
C ILE A 14 -44.73 -31.60 43.58
N ILE A 15 -44.40 -30.47 42.94
CA ILE A 15 -43.18 -29.62 43.09
C ILE A 15 -43.13 -28.75 41.83
N LEU A 16 -43.59 -27.50 41.90
CA LEU A 16 -42.76 -26.32 42.16
C LEU A 16 -41.66 -26.14 41.12
N SER A 17 -41.94 -25.31 40.11
CA SER A 17 -41.22 -24.06 39.88
C SER A 17 -41.58 -23.56 38.49
N SER A 18 -42.18 -22.37 38.47
CA SER A 18 -42.36 -21.54 37.30
C SER A 18 -40.98 -21.22 36.72
N GLY A 19 -40.46 -22.11 35.88
CA GLY A 19 -39.34 -21.85 35.01
C GLY A 19 -39.81 -20.88 33.92
N CYS A 20 -39.16 -19.73 33.86
CA CYS A 20 -39.30 -18.75 32.80
C CYS A 20 -39.36 -19.46 31.44
N LEU A 21 -40.34 -19.07 30.62
CA LEU A 21 -40.31 -19.29 29.17
C LEU A 21 -39.07 -18.56 28.62
N GLY A 22 -37.92 -19.22 28.70
CA GLY A 22 -36.76 -18.92 27.89
C GLY A 22 -37.16 -19.23 26.46
N VAL A 23 -37.64 -18.22 25.76
CA VAL A 23 -37.68 -18.23 24.30
C VAL A 23 -36.24 -18.47 23.87
N ASN A 24 -35.94 -19.70 23.45
CA ASN A 24 -34.76 -20.00 22.66
C ASN A 24 -34.94 -19.26 21.33
N SER A 25 -34.66 -17.96 21.35
CA SER A 25 -34.17 -17.27 20.18
C SER A 25 -32.82 -17.91 19.91
N THR A 26 -32.84 -19.01 19.17
CA THR A 26 -31.70 -19.46 18.39
C THR A 26 -31.43 -18.34 17.40
N LEU A 27 -30.77 -17.28 17.87
CA LEU A 27 -30.06 -16.36 17.00
C LEU A 27 -29.07 -17.26 16.27
N SER A 28 -29.40 -17.59 15.02
CA SER A 28 -28.36 -17.94 14.06
C SER A 28 -27.25 -16.93 14.26
N PRO A 29 -25.98 -17.35 14.46
CA PRO A 29 -24.89 -16.40 14.40
C PRO A 29 -25.04 -15.71 13.04
N SER A 30 -25.29 -14.41 13.07
CA SER A 30 -25.14 -13.58 11.88
C SER A 30 -23.79 -13.97 11.32
N GLN A 31 -23.76 -14.54 10.12
CA GLN A 31 -22.51 -14.68 9.39
C GLN A 31 -21.94 -13.27 9.36
N GLU A 32 -20.92 -13.01 10.18
CA GLU A 32 -20.12 -11.81 10.05
C GLU A 32 -19.60 -11.87 8.61
N GLU A 33 -20.17 -11.04 7.74
CA GLU A 33 -19.69 -10.92 6.37
C GLU A 33 -18.19 -10.65 6.48
N GLU A 34 -17.40 -11.57 5.93
CA GLU A 34 -15.95 -11.47 5.96
C GLU A 34 -15.57 -10.18 5.24
N VAL A 35 -15.24 -9.13 6.02
CA VAL A 35 -14.96 -7.80 5.47
C VAL A 35 -13.72 -7.93 4.59
N SER A 36 -13.92 -7.86 3.28
CA SER A 36 -12.85 -7.86 2.31
C SER A 36 -12.01 -6.59 2.45
N CYS A 37 -10.69 -6.73 2.38
CA CYS A 37 -9.74 -5.61 2.41
C CYS A 37 -9.78 -4.85 1.07
N ILE A 38 -10.87 -4.11 0.84
CA ILE A 38 -11.02 -3.25 -0.34
C ILE A 38 -10.18 -1.99 -0.15
N ARG A 39 -9.31 -1.72 -1.12
CA ARG A 39 -8.39 -0.57 -1.08
C ARG A 39 -9.15 0.75 -1.23
N PRO A 40 -8.79 1.79 -0.44
CA PRO A 40 -9.33 3.13 -0.63
C PRO A 40 -9.23 3.60 -2.08
N GLY A 41 -10.37 3.98 -2.65
CA GLY A 41 -10.46 4.47 -4.04
C GLY A 41 -9.95 3.51 -5.11
N TYR A 42 -9.92 2.19 -4.87
CA TYR A 42 -9.48 1.20 -5.87
C TYR A 42 -8.10 1.50 -6.49
N GLY A 43 -7.18 2.05 -5.70
CA GLY A 43 -5.85 2.42 -6.17
C GLY A 43 -5.79 3.70 -6.99
N GLU A 44 -6.81 4.56 -6.89
CA GLU A 44 -6.80 5.94 -7.38
C GLU A 44 -5.97 6.86 -6.47
N PHE A 45 -5.76 6.49 -5.21
CA PHE A 45 -5.02 7.32 -4.26
C PHE A 45 -3.58 6.84 -4.07
N ASN A 46 -2.67 7.78 -3.86
CA ASN A 46 -1.30 7.47 -3.45
C ASN A 46 -1.33 6.75 -2.10
N ALA A 47 -0.88 5.49 -2.04
CA ALA A 47 -0.75 4.82 -0.75
C ALA A 47 0.32 5.52 0.12
N GLY A 48 1.28 6.25 -0.46
CA GLY A 48 2.31 6.98 0.28
C GLY A 48 3.14 6.03 1.12
N ASN A 49 3.62 4.95 0.49
CA ASN A 49 4.40 3.89 1.11
C ASN A 49 5.76 3.67 0.43
N ILE A 50 6.23 4.67 -0.30
CA ILE A 50 7.58 4.76 -0.86
C ILE A 50 8.31 5.90 -0.15
N LEU A 51 9.48 5.62 0.38
CA LEU A 51 10.37 6.59 0.99
C LEU A 51 11.78 6.42 0.43
N PHE A 52 12.56 7.49 0.40
CA PHE A 52 13.96 7.47 0.01
C PHE A 52 14.86 7.80 1.20
N ASN A 53 16.05 7.21 1.19
CA ASN A 53 17.13 7.54 2.10
C ASN A 53 18.31 8.12 1.29
N LEU A 54 18.83 9.25 1.77
CA LEU A 54 19.94 9.98 1.17
C LEU A 54 21.32 9.39 1.52
N THR A 55 21.49 8.74 2.67
CA THR A 55 22.78 8.17 3.10
C THR A 55 22.59 7.01 4.08
N ASP A 56 23.58 6.12 4.17
CA ASP A 56 23.59 5.03 5.17
C ASP A 56 23.66 5.55 6.63
N GLU A 57 24.02 6.82 6.82
CA GLU A 57 24.24 7.45 8.13
C GLU A 57 23.06 8.30 8.61
N HIS A 58 22.09 8.64 7.74
CA HIS A 58 20.93 9.45 8.11
C HIS A 58 19.65 8.61 8.09
N GLU A 59 18.93 8.58 9.21
CA GLU A 59 17.60 7.95 9.34
C GLU A 59 16.47 8.74 8.66
N ARG A 60 16.78 9.82 7.92
CA ARG A 60 15.77 10.71 7.35
C ARG A 60 15.21 10.11 6.07
N LEU A 61 14.01 9.56 6.20
CA LEU A 61 13.20 9.05 5.10
C LEU A 61 12.33 10.16 4.52
N GLU A 62 12.44 10.39 3.20
CA GLU A 62 11.69 11.44 2.50
C GLU A 62 10.92 10.90 1.30
N GLU A 63 9.70 11.40 1.06
CA GLU A 63 8.89 11.07 -0.13
C GLU A 63 9.33 11.83 -1.39
N ASN A 64 10.04 12.95 -1.20
CA ASN A 64 10.49 13.83 -2.27
C ASN A 64 11.95 14.21 -2.03
N LEU A 65 12.83 13.83 -2.94
CA LEU A 65 14.24 14.25 -2.90
C LEU A 65 14.54 15.23 -4.02
N ALA A 66 15.53 16.08 -3.80
CA ALA A 66 16.04 16.99 -4.81
C ALA A 66 17.57 16.96 -4.85
N PHE A 67 18.13 16.81 -6.04
CA PHE A 67 19.57 16.74 -6.26
C PHE A 67 20.02 17.76 -7.30
N LEU A 68 21.22 18.31 -7.08
CA LEU A 68 21.96 19.08 -8.05
C LEU A 68 23.06 18.20 -8.63
N MET A 69 23.02 17.90 -9.93
CA MET A 69 23.94 16.96 -10.55
C MET A 69 24.62 17.56 -11.80
N PRO A 70 25.93 17.34 -11.99
CA PRO A 70 26.57 17.67 -13.26
C PRO A 70 26.24 16.65 -14.35
N PRO A 71 26.40 17.01 -15.64
CA PRO A 71 26.39 16.04 -16.73
C PRO A 71 27.45 14.95 -16.52
N ASN A 72 27.20 13.74 -17.04
CA ASN A 72 28.07 12.58 -16.94
C ASN A 72 28.38 12.14 -15.50
N SER A 73 27.38 12.23 -14.61
CA SER A 73 27.46 11.70 -13.25
C SER A 73 26.42 10.63 -13.00
N THR A 74 26.67 9.84 -11.96
CA THR A 74 25.76 8.79 -11.49
C THR A 74 25.48 9.04 -10.02
N ILE A 75 24.22 8.87 -9.62
CA ILE A 75 23.82 8.79 -8.22
C ILE A 75 23.01 7.51 -7.99
N GLU A 76 23.20 6.94 -6.81
CA GLU A 76 22.46 5.76 -6.32
C GLU A 76 21.68 6.19 -5.09
N ILE A 77 20.37 5.93 -5.10
CA ILE A 77 19.43 6.38 -4.07
C ILE A 77 18.74 5.16 -3.50
N LYS A 78 18.87 4.94 -2.19
CA LYS A 78 18.19 3.84 -1.51
C LYS A 78 16.74 4.20 -1.26
N GLY A 79 15.85 3.27 -1.58
CA GLY A 79 14.41 3.36 -1.39
C GLY A 79 13.91 2.31 -0.41
N LEU A 80 12.87 2.66 0.34
CA LEU A 80 12.10 1.79 1.21
C LEU A 80 10.67 1.75 0.70
N LEU A 81 10.17 0.54 0.44
CA LEU A 81 8.78 0.24 0.17
C LEU A 81 8.23 -0.56 1.35
N PHE A 82 7.17 -0.06 1.98
CA PHE A 82 6.60 -0.69 3.18
C PHE A 82 5.12 -1.01 3.05
N ALA A 83 4.65 -2.00 3.81
CA ALA A 83 3.25 -2.35 3.82
C ALA A 83 2.47 -1.37 4.72
N LYS A 84 1.96 -0.29 4.12
CA LYS A 84 1.27 0.74 4.90
C LYS A 84 -0.10 0.26 5.37
N LYS A 85 -0.38 0.48 6.65
CA LYS A 85 -1.66 0.16 7.28
C LYS A 85 -2.76 1.13 6.85
N TYR A 86 -3.97 0.62 6.68
CA TYR A 86 -5.21 1.37 6.57
C TYR A 86 -6.35 0.61 7.26
N SER A 87 -7.46 1.28 7.54
CA SER A 87 -8.62 0.65 8.16
C SER A 87 -9.85 0.76 7.27
N ILE A 88 -10.61 -0.33 7.18
CA ILE A 88 -11.91 -0.40 6.54
C ILE A 88 -12.87 -1.16 7.47
N ASN A 89 -14.01 -0.54 7.81
CA ASN A 89 -15.02 -1.13 8.71
C ASN A 89 -14.42 -1.75 9.99
N GLN A 90 -13.51 -1.01 10.66
CA GLN A 90 -12.81 -1.44 11.89
C GLN A 90 -11.84 -2.63 11.72
N LYS A 91 -11.67 -3.17 10.51
CA LYS A 91 -10.62 -4.13 10.17
C LYS A 91 -9.35 -3.39 9.75
N GLU A 92 -8.21 -3.83 10.25
CA GLU A 92 -6.90 -3.36 9.79
C GLU A 92 -6.49 -4.17 8.55
N CYS A 93 -5.97 -3.46 7.55
CA CYS A 93 -5.50 -4.04 6.30
C CYS A 93 -4.19 -3.33 5.88
N TYR A 94 -3.43 -3.94 4.98
CA TYR A 94 -2.10 -3.44 4.59
C TYR A 94 -1.91 -3.41 3.09
N TYR A 95 -1.36 -2.33 2.53
CA TYR A 95 -0.95 -2.28 1.12
C TYR A 95 0.19 -3.26 0.89
N GLU A 96 -0.15 -4.48 0.45
CA GLU A 96 0.76 -5.62 0.42
C GLU A 96 0.66 -6.40 -0.89
N GLY A 97 1.47 -7.45 -1.00
CA GLY A 97 1.52 -8.35 -2.16
C GLY A 97 2.77 -8.13 -3.01
N LYS A 98 2.75 -8.70 -4.21
CA LYS A 98 3.76 -8.46 -5.24
C LYS A 98 3.65 -7.04 -5.76
N VAL A 99 4.79 -6.40 -5.95
CA VAL A 99 4.89 -5.01 -6.39
C VAL A 99 5.87 -4.91 -7.54
N LYS A 100 5.45 -4.22 -8.60
CA LYS A 100 6.32 -3.81 -9.69
C LYS A 100 6.66 -2.33 -9.57
N LEU A 101 7.94 -2.02 -9.56
CA LEU A 101 8.46 -0.65 -9.55
C LEU A 101 8.74 -0.18 -10.97
N SER A 102 8.44 1.08 -11.27
CA SER A 102 8.70 1.69 -12.57
C SER A 102 9.01 3.18 -12.42
N ALA A 103 9.87 3.69 -13.29
CA ALA A 103 10.23 5.11 -13.35
C ALA A 103 9.52 5.80 -14.52
N PHE A 104 9.10 7.04 -14.29
CA PHE A 104 8.50 7.93 -15.29
C PHE A 104 9.04 9.34 -15.13
N LEU A 105 8.95 10.14 -16.19
CA LEU A 105 9.13 11.59 -16.10
C LEU A 105 7.78 12.27 -15.93
N GLY A 106 7.71 13.31 -15.11
CA GLY A 106 6.52 14.13 -14.91
C GLY A 106 6.85 15.62 -14.88
N ASN A 107 5.97 16.40 -14.27
CA ASN A 107 6.19 17.82 -14.00
C ASN A 107 6.44 18.06 -12.50
N SER A 108 6.54 19.33 -12.09
CA SER A 108 6.69 19.72 -10.70
C SER A 108 5.45 19.47 -9.83
N ASP A 109 4.31 19.11 -10.43
CA ASP A 109 3.05 19.00 -9.70
C ASP A 109 2.94 17.63 -9.05
N THR A 110 2.79 17.63 -7.73
CA THR A 110 2.41 16.42 -6.99
C THR A 110 0.89 16.36 -6.89
N SER A 111 0.34 15.18 -7.11
CA SER A 111 -1.07 14.87 -6.91
C SER A 111 -1.18 13.59 -6.13
N ASN A 112 -2.19 13.50 -5.28
CA ASN A 112 -2.57 12.25 -4.61
C ASN A 112 -3.55 11.40 -5.43
N SER A 113 -4.05 11.92 -6.56
CA SER A 113 -4.89 11.20 -7.53
C SER A 113 -4.03 10.62 -8.65
N TRP A 114 -4.19 9.32 -8.87
CA TRP A 114 -3.52 8.54 -9.91
C TRP A 114 -3.98 8.98 -11.29
N THR A 115 -5.28 9.12 -11.53
CA THR A 115 -5.82 9.55 -12.83
C THR A 115 -5.23 10.91 -13.23
N HIS A 116 -5.12 11.83 -12.28
CA HIS A 116 -4.48 13.11 -12.50
C HIS A 116 -2.98 12.97 -12.81
N LEU A 117 -2.24 12.21 -11.99
CA LEU A 117 -0.80 12.00 -12.17
C LEU A 117 -0.49 11.31 -13.50
N GLN A 118 -1.16 10.18 -13.77
CA GLN A 118 -0.94 9.31 -14.93
C GLN A 118 -1.01 10.09 -16.24
N SER A 119 -1.97 11.02 -16.37
CA SER A 119 -2.14 11.84 -17.58
C SER A 119 -0.92 12.70 -17.93
N ARG A 120 0.01 12.88 -16.99
CA ARG A 120 1.20 13.73 -17.11
C ARG A 120 2.51 12.94 -17.08
N LEU A 121 2.45 11.65 -16.78
CA LEU A 121 3.62 10.79 -16.78
C LEU A 121 4.01 10.44 -18.21
N LYS A 122 5.31 10.52 -18.48
CA LYS A 122 5.94 10.14 -19.74
C LYS A 122 6.98 9.07 -19.49
N LYS A 123 7.30 8.31 -20.53
CA LYS A 123 8.44 7.39 -20.50
C LYS A 123 9.71 8.18 -20.21
N VAL A 124 10.64 7.56 -19.49
CA VAL A 124 11.96 8.14 -19.24
C VAL A 124 12.73 8.27 -20.55
N GLU A 125 13.19 9.50 -20.84
CA GLU A 125 13.95 9.89 -22.02
C GLU A 125 15.04 10.91 -21.61
N ASN A 126 16.16 10.96 -22.34
CA ASN A 126 17.32 11.87 -22.14
C ASN A 126 18.11 11.73 -20.82
N ILE A 127 17.53 11.11 -19.80
CA ILE A 127 18.21 10.70 -18.56
C ILE A 127 18.08 9.19 -18.38
N SER A 128 19.08 8.53 -17.82
CA SER A 128 19.00 7.09 -17.52
C SER A 128 18.49 6.90 -16.09
N VAL A 129 17.46 6.07 -15.92
CA VAL A 129 16.93 5.70 -14.61
C VAL A 129 16.74 4.19 -14.56
N GLU A 130 17.41 3.55 -13.63
CA GLU A 130 17.29 2.12 -13.35
C GLU A 130 16.80 1.91 -11.92
N ILE A 131 15.99 0.86 -11.72
CA ILE A 131 15.48 0.46 -10.41
C ILE A 131 15.88 -0.99 -10.16
N VAL A 132 16.47 -1.27 -9.00
CA VAL A 132 16.91 -2.62 -8.60
C VAL A 132 16.45 -2.94 -7.17
N PRO A 133 15.69 -4.03 -6.94
CA PRO A 133 15.03 -4.86 -7.93
C PRO A 133 13.80 -4.14 -8.53
N LYS A 134 13.40 -4.52 -9.76
CA LYS A 134 12.17 -3.99 -10.41
C LYS A 134 10.89 -4.58 -9.84
N GLU A 135 10.99 -5.73 -9.18
CA GLU A 135 9.87 -6.44 -8.58
C GLU A 135 10.25 -6.89 -7.18
N THR A 136 9.30 -6.82 -6.26
CA THR A 136 9.48 -7.22 -4.87
C THR A 136 8.17 -7.70 -4.26
N ILE A 137 8.22 -8.17 -3.02
CA ILE A 137 7.05 -8.60 -2.25
C ILE A 137 7.13 -7.94 -0.88
N ILE A 138 6.05 -7.25 -0.51
CA ILE A 138 5.88 -6.66 0.82
C ILE A 138 4.67 -7.28 1.52
N SER A 139 4.71 -7.33 2.85
CA SER A 139 3.60 -7.72 3.72
C SER A 139 3.69 -6.98 5.04
N GLU A 140 2.65 -7.07 5.89
CA GLU A 140 2.57 -6.39 7.20
C GLU A 140 3.91 -6.35 7.98
N ASN A 141 4.63 -7.47 8.03
CA ASN A 141 5.88 -7.61 8.79
C ASN A 141 7.12 -7.68 7.91
N LYS A 142 6.99 -7.37 6.61
CA LYS A 142 8.06 -7.48 5.62
C LYS A 142 8.04 -6.30 4.67
N ASN A 143 8.93 -5.35 4.92
CA ASN A 143 9.21 -4.27 4.00
C ASN A 143 10.26 -4.71 2.96
N ALA A 144 10.40 -3.93 1.89
CA ALA A 144 11.39 -4.14 0.86
C ALA A 144 12.25 -2.89 0.68
N THR A 145 13.53 -3.09 0.41
CA THR A 145 14.42 -2.04 -0.06
C THR A 145 14.62 -2.16 -1.57
N PHE A 146 14.90 -1.03 -2.22
CA PHE A 146 15.28 -0.95 -3.62
C PHE A 146 16.28 0.18 -3.82
N GLU A 147 16.91 0.23 -4.97
CA GLU A 147 17.86 1.27 -5.36
C GLU A 147 17.38 1.91 -6.65
N VAL A 148 17.48 3.24 -6.73
CA VAL A 148 17.27 4.03 -7.94
C VAL A 148 18.62 4.55 -8.39
N ILE A 149 19.05 4.14 -9.57
CA ILE A 149 20.32 4.53 -10.18
C ILE A 149 20.01 5.54 -11.28
N ILE A 150 20.48 6.77 -11.13
CA ILE A 150 20.25 7.85 -12.09
C ILE A 150 21.58 8.24 -12.73
N LYS A 151 21.65 8.22 -14.07
CA LYS A 151 22.83 8.63 -14.84
C LYS A 151 22.50 9.80 -15.76
N THR A 152 23.34 10.83 -15.73
CA THR A 152 23.16 12.10 -16.44
C THR A 152 24.02 12.20 -17.70
N GLU A 153 24.18 11.12 -18.46
CA GLU A 153 25.07 11.06 -19.64
C GLU A 153 24.54 11.84 -20.85
N ASN A 154 23.20 11.91 -21.02
CA ASN A 154 22.55 12.51 -22.20
C ASN A 154 21.74 13.78 -21.87
N VAL A 155 22.00 14.41 -20.73
CA VAL A 155 21.25 15.58 -20.24
C VAL A 155 21.91 16.89 -20.67
N ARG A 156 21.15 18.00 -20.61
CA ARG A 156 21.69 19.35 -20.87
C ARG A 156 21.73 20.19 -19.61
N VAL A 157 22.70 21.10 -19.54
CA VAL A 157 22.81 22.02 -18.39
C VAL A 157 21.59 22.95 -18.33
N GLY A 158 21.05 23.14 -17.13
CA GLY A 158 19.87 23.97 -16.89
C GLY A 158 18.55 23.21 -16.96
N GLU A 159 18.53 21.95 -17.43
CA GLU A 159 17.35 21.11 -17.40
C GLU A 159 17.04 20.60 -15.98
N THR A 160 15.76 20.39 -15.71
CA THR A 160 15.28 19.77 -14.46
C THR A 160 14.39 18.58 -14.82
N TYR A 161 14.70 17.43 -14.21
CA TYR A 161 14.00 16.17 -14.39
C TYR A 161 13.20 15.86 -13.12
N TYR A 162 11.89 15.69 -13.27
CA TYR A 162 11.02 15.21 -12.20
C TYR A 162 10.75 13.72 -12.41
N ILE A 163 11.54 12.88 -11.76
CA ILE A 163 11.47 11.42 -11.88
C ILE A 163 10.49 10.89 -10.85
N TYR A 164 9.43 10.24 -11.31
CA TYR A 164 8.45 9.57 -10.47
C TYR A 164 8.78 8.09 -10.39
N ILE A 165 8.96 7.59 -9.17
CA ILE A 165 9.07 6.16 -8.88
C ILE A 165 7.70 5.69 -8.46
N VAL A 166 7.12 4.77 -9.24
CA VAL A 166 5.76 4.27 -9.06
C VAL A 166 5.80 2.80 -8.69
N ALA A 167 5.12 2.44 -7.59
CA ALA A 167 4.83 1.08 -7.19
C ALA A 167 3.44 0.68 -7.68
N PHE A 168 3.35 -0.40 -8.44
CA PHE A 168 2.11 -1.05 -8.84
C PHE A 168 1.95 -2.37 -8.08
N GLY A 169 1.01 -2.42 -7.14
CA GLY A 169 0.66 -3.64 -6.41
C GLY A 169 -0.22 -4.57 -7.26
N GLU A 170 -0.08 -5.88 -7.07
CA GLU A 170 -0.85 -6.90 -7.81
C GLU A 170 -2.38 -6.76 -7.62
N ASP A 171 -2.81 -6.27 -6.45
CA ASP A 171 -4.22 -6.01 -6.12
C ASP A 171 -4.70 -4.61 -6.54
N GLY A 172 -3.99 -3.95 -7.46
CA GLY A 172 -4.40 -2.68 -8.09
C GLY A 172 -4.10 -1.40 -7.31
N TRP A 173 -3.61 -1.50 -6.07
CA TRP A 173 -3.11 -0.35 -5.32
C TRP A 173 -1.85 0.24 -5.97
N LYS A 174 -1.65 1.54 -5.76
CA LYS A 174 -0.51 2.27 -6.31
C LYS A 174 0.10 3.19 -5.27
N ALA A 175 1.39 3.44 -5.43
CA ALA A 175 2.05 4.51 -4.70
C ALA A 175 3.10 5.15 -5.58
N TRP A 176 3.44 6.39 -5.26
CA TRP A 176 4.47 7.11 -5.97
C TRP A 176 5.20 8.09 -5.05
N ALA A 177 6.47 8.27 -5.37
CA ALA A 177 7.38 9.22 -4.75
C ALA A 177 8.21 9.88 -5.86
N ARG A 178 8.79 11.06 -5.59
CA ARG A 178 9.46 11.86 -6.62
C ARG A 178 10.92 12.14 -6.27
N ILE A 179 11.75 12.11 -7.29
CA ILE A 179 13.14 12.56 -7.25
C ILE A 179 13.29 13.68 -8.27
N GLU A 180 13.60 14.87 -7.79
CA GLU A 180 13.95 16.02 -8.62
C GLU A 180 15.46 16.02 -8.87
N VAL A 181 15.86 16.14 -10.14
CA VAL A 181 17.26 16.25 -10.53
C VAL A 181 17.44 17.49 -11.38
N LYS A 182 18.14 18.49 -10.84
CA LYS A 182 18.53 19.69 -11.57
C LYS A 182 19.94 19.53 -12.12
N ILE A 183 20.10 19.72 -13.43
CA ILE A 183 21.40 19.63 -14.09
C ILE A 183 22.14 20.96 -14.00
N TRP A 184 23.34 20.91 -13.43
CA TRP A 184 24.17 22.09 -13.20
C TRP A 184 25.65 21.79 -13.37
N GLY A 185 26.40 22.71 -13.98
CA GLY A 185 27.84 22.59 -14.17
C GLY A 185 28.26 23.06 -15.55
N LEU A 186 29.50 22.80 -15.91
CA LEU A 186 30.01 23.08 -17.25
C LEU A 186 29.74 21.87 -18.16
N GLU A 187 29.15 22.09 -19.34
CA GLU A 187 29.15 21.08 -20.38
C GLU A 187 30.61 20.83 -20.78
N LYS A 188 31.07 19.57 -20.69
CA LYS A 188 32.36 19.24 -21.30
C LYS A 188 32.20 19.47 -22.80
N PRO A 189 33.08 20.29 -23.43
CA PRO A 189 33.02 20.46 -24.87
C PRO A 189 33.20 19.10 -25.55
N ALA A 190 32.36 18.79 -26.52
CA ALA A 190 32.55 17.65 -27.39
C ALA A 190 33.89 17.84 -28.14
N HIS A 191 34.85 16.97 -27.88
CA HIS A 191 36.12 16.89 -28.60
C HIS A 191 35.99 15.96 -29.80
#